data_AF-A0A958KUG3-F1
#
_entry.id   AF-A0A958KUG3-F1
#
_cell.length_a   1.000
_cell.length_b   1.000
_cell.length_c   1.000
_cell.angle_alpha   90.00
_cell.angle_beta   90.00
_cell.angle_gamma   90.00
#
_symmetry.space_group_name_H-M   'P 1'
#
loop_
_entity.id
_entity.type
_entity.pdbx_description
1 polymer ?
#
loop_
_entity_poly.entity_id
_entity_poly.type
_entity_poly.pdbx_seq_one_letter_code
_entity_poly.pdbx_strand_id
1 'polypeptide(L)'
;MSTAELLLVTSHGRLSLNAEDNDTVLEVLQKNEIPWSAVTIYQEDQGELKLTPCLEKQVHDLENKKYYVYYSRNIHPFAARVMNLNIINNDNTEAATEYIYQKYNNEAGQIENYLKPLNPDECKEIIAKNVHEFIRNNIIEGATIVVGISGGGDSNALLHGLTTFKEYKIN
;
A
#
# COMPACT_ATOMS: atom_id res chain seq x y z
N MET A 1 -5.93 4.72 -34.14
CA MET A 1 -5.50 3.34 -33.80
C MET A 1 -5.66 3.22 -32.29
N SER A 2 -6.09 2.06 -31.78
CA SER A 2 -6.10 1.85 -30.33
C SER A 2 -4.66 1.86 -29.83
N THR A 3 -4.43 2.41 -28.65
CA THR A 3 -3.11 2.52 -28.02
C THR A 3 -2.97 1.41 -26.98
N ALA A 4 -1.74 0.98 -26.67
CA ALA A 4 -1.53 0.00 -25.62
C ALA A 4 -1.99 0.55 -24.26
N GLU A 5 -2.52 -0.31 -23.39
CA GLU A 5 -3.07 0.11 -22.11
C GLU A 5 -2.08 -0.17 -20.98
N LEU A 6 -1.53 0.89 -20.38
CA LEU A 6 -0.67 0.80 -19.20
C LEU A 6 -1.51 1.02 -17.93
N LEU A 7 -1.54 0.01 -17.06
CA LEU A 7 -2.37 -0.04 -15.86
C LEU A 7 -1.49 -0.15 -14.61
N LEU A 8 -1.54 0.84 -13.73
CA LEU A 8 -0.94 0.71 -12.40
C LEU A 8 -1.83 -0.14 -11.50
N VAL A 9 -1.25 -1.15 -10.87
CA VAL A 9 -1.94 -2.04 -9.93
C VAL A 9 -1.59 -1.66 -8.49
N THR A 10 -2.63 -1.42 -7.68
CA THR A 10 -2.52 -1.08 -6.26
C THR A 10 -3.37 -2.02 -5.42
N SER A 11 -3.21 -1.98 -4.09
CA SER A 11 -4.09 -2.67 -3.14
C SER A 11 -5.57 -2.25 -3.22
N HIS A 12 -5.86 -1.10 -3.83
CA HIS A 12 -7.21 -0.52 -3.93
C HIS A 12 -7.83 -0.65 -5.32
N GLY A 13 -7.11 -1.23 -6.29
CA GLY A 13 -7.61 -1.39 -7.67
C GLY A 13 -6.57 -1.06 -8.73
N ARG A 14 -7.06 -0.84 -9.96
CA ARG A 14 -6.26 -0.58 -11.17
C ARG A 14 -6.52 0.83 -11.69
N LEU A 15 -5.48 1.49 -12.17
CA LEU A 15 -5.54 2.86 -12.69
C LEU A 15 -4.87 2.93 -14.05
N SER A 16 -5.56 3.49 -15.04
CA SER A 16 -4.98 3.76 -16.35
C SER A 16 -4.00 4.93 -16.26
N LEU A 17 -2.78 4.72 -16.77
CA LEU A 17 -1.76 5.74 -16.83
C LEU A 17 -1.99 6.66 -18.03
N ASN A 18 -1.78 7.96 -17.83
CA ASN A 18 -1.83 8.92 -18.92
C ASN A 18 -0.61 8.71 -19.82
N ALA A 19 -0.84 8.30 -21.06
CA ALA A 19 0.20 7.91 -22.01
C ALA A 19 -0.13 8.43 -23.41
N GLU A 20 0.87 9.00 -24.08
CA GLU A 20 0.81 9.34 -25.50
C GLU A 20 1.58 8.31 -26.33
N ASP A 21 1.21 8.10 -27.59
CA ASP A 21 1.81 7.06 -28.45
C ASP A 21 3.34 7.17 -28.60
N ASN A 22 3.85 8.40 -28.59
CA ASN A 22 5.28 8.67 -28.75
C ASN A 22 6.06 8.62 -27.44
N ASP A 23 5.38 8.56 -26.30
CA ASP A 23 6.04 8.43 -25.00
C ASP A 23 6.71 7.07 -24.91
N THR A 24 7.91 7.04 -24.34
CA THR A 24 8.47 5.81 -23.78
C THR A 24 7.71 5.42 -22.52
N VAL A 25 7.72 4.13 -22.18
CA VAL A 25 7.14 3.66 -20.90
C VAL A 25 7.79 4.39 -19.71
N LEU A 26 9.09 4.68 -19.76
CA LEU A 26 9.77 5.47 -18.74
C LEU A 26 9.17 6.88 -18.60
N GLU A 27 8.93 7.58 -19.70
CA GLU A 27 8.31 8.90 -19.70
C GLU A 27 6.87 8.84 -19.19
N VAL A 28 6.10 7.81 -19.55
CA VAL A 28 4.75 7.58 -18.99
C VAL A 28 4.83 7.45 -17.47
N LEU A 29 5.74 6.63 -16.94
CA LEU A 29 5.92 6.50 -15.49
C LEU A 29 6.30 7.83 -14.85
N GLN A 30 7.21 8.59 -15.45
CA GLN A 30 7.61 9.91 -14.95
C GLN A 30 6.47 10.93 -14.96
N LYS A 31 5.69 11.01 -16.05
CA LYS A 31 4.52 11.90 -16.18
C LYS A 31 3.45 11.59 -15.13
N ASN A 32 3.27 10.32 -14.81
CA ASN A 32 2.35 9.85 -13.77
C ASN A 32 3.00 9.78 -12.38
N GLU A 33 4.23 10.30 -12.23
CA GLU A 33 5.00 10.36 -10.98
C GLU A 33 5.24 9.02 -10.29
N ILE A 34 5.35 7.97 -11.10
CA ILE A 34 5.65 6.62 -10.65
C ILE A 34 7.16 6.42 -10.66
N PRO A 35 7.80 6.11 -9.52
CA PRO A 35 9.23 5.81 -9.48
C PRO A 35 9.52 4.53 -10.27
N TRP A 36 10.08 4.69 -11.47
CA TRP A 36 10.39 3.61 -12.41
C TRP A 36 11.31 2.53 -11.82
N SER A 37 12.16 2.90 -10.87
CA SER A 37 13.08 1.98 -10.18
C SER A 37 12.40 1.11 -9.13
N ALA A 38 11.14 1.41 -8.78
CA ALA A 38 10.39 0.73 -7.75
C ALA A 38 9.20 -0.05 -8.31
N VAL A 39 9.15 -0.28 -9.63
CA VAL A 39 8.06 -1.02 -10.28
C VAL A 39 8.56 -2.20 -11.10
N THR A 40 7.67 -3.15 -11.30
CA THR A 40 7.82 -4.30 -12.18
C THR A 40 6.66 -4.31 -13.17
N ILE A 41 6.96 -4.51 -14.45
CA ILE A 41 5.97 -4.43 -15.54
C ILE A 41 5.69 -5.83 -16.08
N TYR A 42 4.41 -6.17 -16.22
CA TYR A 42 3.93 -7.43 -16.77
C TYR A 42 3.07 -7.15 -17.99
N GLN A 43 3.22 -7.96 -19.03
CA GLN A 43 2.31 -7.97 -20.16
C GLN A 43 1.25 -9.06 -19.94
N GLU A 44 0.00 -8.76 -20.23
CA GLU A 44 -1.06 -9.76 -20.33
C GLU A 44 -0.98 -10.46 -21.68
N ASP A 45 -0.91 -11.78 -21.66
CA ASP A 45 -1.02 -12.63 -22.85
C ASP A 45 -1.99 -13.77 -22.54
N GLN A 46 -3.17 -13.75 -23.18
CA GLN A 46 -4.22 -14.76 -23.00
C GLN A 46 -4.61 -15.04 -21.53
N GLY A 47 -4.54 -14.03 -20.67
CA GLY A 47 -4.87 -14.12 -19.24
C GLY A 47 -3.69 -14.51 -18.33
N GLU A 48 -2.52 -14.77 -18.89
CA GLU A 48 -1.27 -14.95 -18.13
C GLU A 48 -0.46 -13.66 -18.07
N LEU A 49 0.17 -13.40 -16.92
CA LEU A 49 1.03 -12.25 -16.72
C LEU A 49 2.49 -12.63 -16.92
N LYS A 50 3.13 -12.04 -17.93
CA LYS A 50 4.53 -12.27 -18.24
C LYS A 50 5.37 -11.03 -17.91
N LEU A 51 6.38 -11.22 -17.07
CA LEU A 51 7.37 -10.17 -16.76
C LEU A 51 7.98 -9.63 -18.06
N THR A 52 7.85 -8.33 -18.29
CA THR A 52 8.26 -7.69 -19.53
C THR A 52 9.07 -6.43 -19.26
N PRO A 53 10.40 -6.47 -19.43
CA PRO A 53 11.23 -5.27 -19.45
C PRO A 53 10.92 -4.46 -20.71
N CYS A 54 10.47 -3.21 -20.56
CA CYS A 54 10.09 -2.37 -21.69
C CYS A 54 10.14 -0.86 -21.39
N LEU A 55 10.97 -0.42 -20.43
CA LEU A 55 11.03 0.99 -20.03
C LEU A 55 11.41 1.91 -21.20
N GLU A 56 12.26 1.42 -22.10
CA GLU A 56 12.77 2.11 -23.28
C GLU A 56 11.83 2.08 -24.49
N LYS A 57 10.79 1.23 -24.46
CA LYS A 57 9.87 1.07 -25.59
C LYS A 57 8.87 2.22 -25.66
N GLN A 58 8.51 2.64 -26.87
CA GLN A 58 7.44 3.60 -27.07
C GLN A 58 6.07 2.91 -26.93
N VAL A 59 5.06 3.65 -26.48
CA VAL A 59 3.72 3.11 -26.23
C VAL A 59 3.10 2.50 -27.48
N HIS A 60 3.33 3.08 -28.66
CA HIS A 60 2.83 2.51 -29.91
C HIS A 60 3.47 1.16 -30.29
N ASP A 61 4.69 0.87 -29.81
CA ASP A 61 5.37 -0.40 -30.04
C ASP A 61 4.82 -1.55 -29.19
N LEU A 62 3.91 -1.25 -28.26
CA LEU A 62 3.32 -2.21 -27.31
C LEU A 62 2.05 -2.92 -27.84
N GLU A 63 1.77 -2.82 -29.15
CA GLU A 63 0.85 -3.66 -29.93
C GLU A 63 -0.56 -3.91 -29.31
N ASN A 64 -1.27 -2.88 -28.83
CA ASN A 64 -2.63 -3.04 -28.27
C ASN A 64 -2.76 -4.07 -27.13
N LYS A 65 -1.66 -4.39 -26.44
CA LYS A 65 -1.69 -5.30 -25.29
C LYS A 65 -1.90 -4.51 -24.01
N LYS A 66 -2.29 -5.23 -22.96
CA LYS A 66 -2.39 -4.69 -21.61
C LYS A 66 -1.10 -4.91 -20.87
N TYR A 67 -0.60 -3.85 -20.25
CA TYR A 67 0.60 -3.85 -19.43
C TYR A 67 0.23 -3.44 -18.03
N TYR A 68 0.62 -4.26 -17.05
CA TYR A 68 0.38 -4.03 -15.64
C TYR A 68 1.67 -3.61 -14.94
N VAL A 69 1.63 -2.45 -14.31
CA VAL A 69 2.74 -1.88 -13.54
C VAL A 69 2.46 -2.15 -12.06
N TYR A 70 3.29 -2.96 -11.42
CA TYR A 70 3.21 -3.30 -10.00
C TYR A 70 4.34 -2.64 -9.24
N TYR A 71 4.10 -2.09 -8.06
CA TYR A 71 5.20 -1.71 -7.19
C TYR A 71 5.94 -2.95 -6.68
N SER A 72 7.27 -2.94 -6.79
CA SER A 72 8.16 -4.00 -6.30
C SER A 72 8.22 -4.07 -4.77
N ARG A 73 7.52 -3.16 -4.07
CA ARG A 73 7.32 -3.10 -2.62
C ARG A 73 5.89 -2.64 -2.33
N ASN A 74 5.38 -2.87 -1.12
CA ASN A 74 4.14 -2.27 -0.62
C ASN A 74 4.30 -0.74 -0.43
N ILE A 75 4.51 -0.03 -1.53
CA ILE A 75 4.54 1.43 -1.59
C ILE A 75 3.13 1.87 -1.92
N HIS A 76 2.57 2.79 -1.14
CA HIS A 76 1.32 3.45 -1.47
C HIS A 76 1.64 4.64 -2.37
N PRO A 77 1.43 4.54 -3.69
CA PRO A 77 1.91 5.55 -4.64
C PRO A 77 1.23 6.91 -4.51
N PHE A 78 0.02 6.92 -3.94
CA PHE A 78 -0.73 8.15 -3.69
C PHE A 78 -0.28 8.88 -2.43
N ALA A 79 0.59 8.27 -1.61
CA ALA A 79 1.23 8.96 -0.50
C ALA A 79 2.38 9.88 -0.95
N ALA A 80 2.76 9.90 -2.24
CA ALA A 80 3.87 10.71 -2.74
C ALA A 80 3.54 12.22 -2.89
N ARG A 81 2.26 12.60 -2.91
CA ARG A 81 1.82 14.01 -2.97
C ARG A 81 0.98 14.40 -1.75
N VAL A 82 1.62 14.46 -0.60
CA VAL A 82 1.01 15.05 0.60
C VAL A 82 1.14 16.57 0.53
N MET A 83 0.23 17.23 -0.20
CA MET A 83 0.12 18.69 -0.18
C MET A 83 -0.59 19.13 1.11
N ASN A 84 -0.02 20.10 1.83
CA ASN A 84 -0.52 20.64 3.10
C ASN A 84 -0.72 19.57 4.20
N LEU A 85 0.31 19.40 5.03
CA LEU A 85 0.33 18.48 6.16
C LEU A 85 -0.14 19.15 7.44
N ASN A 86 -1.21 18.64 8.03
CA ASN A 86 -1.58 18.97 9.40
C ASN A 86 -0.76 18.10 10.37
N ILE A 87 0.19 18.71 11.07
CA ILE A 87 1.01 18.00 12.06
C ILE A 87 0.24 17.94 13.37
N ILE A 88 0.00 16.73 13.87
CA ILE A 88 -0.58 16.51 15.19
C ILE A 88 0.58 16.56 16.19
N ASN A 89 0.66 17.63 16.97
CA ASN A 89 1.66 17.74 18.03
C ASN A 89 1.38 16.69 19.11
N ASN A 90 2.41 15.96 19.51
CA ASN A 90 2.35 15.02 20.63
C ASN A 90 3.01 15.69 21.84
N ASP A 91 2.30 15.79 22.96
CA ASP A 91 2.80 16.44 24.17
C ASP A 91 3.85 15.51 24.84
N ASN A 92 5.13 15.86 24.70
CA ASN A 92 6.26 15.43 25.53
C ASN A 92 6.63 13.93 25.59
N THR A 93 6.30 13.11 24.58
CA THR A 93 6.86 11.74 24.47
C THR A 93 7.71 11.58 23.22
N GLU A 94 8.89 10.94 23.35
CA GLU A 94 9.75 10.65 22.20
C GLU A 94 8.97 9.79 21.19
N ALA A 95 8.78 10.33 19.98
CA ALA A 95 8.13 9.61 18.90
C ALA A 95 8.98 8.40 18.49
N ALA A 96 8.37 7.23 18.41
CA ALA A 96 9.00 6.01 17.90
C ALA A 96 8.91 5.92 16.37
N THR A 97 7.83 6.48 15.81
CA THR A 97 7.58 6.48 14.36
C THR A 97 6.61 7.61 13.99
N GLU A 98 6.44 7.84 12.71
CA GLU A 98 5.51 8.82 12.16
C GLU A 98 4.55 8.11 11.20
N TYR A 99 3.27 8.46 11.29
CA TYR A 99 2.24 7.88 10.44
C TYR A 99 1.48 8.98 9.70
N ILE A 100 1.40 8.86 8.37
CA ILE A 100 0.62 9.76 7.54
C ILE A 100 -0.71 9.08 7.20
N TYR A 101 -1.81 9.80 7.44
CA TYR A 101 -3.14 9.33 7.05
C TYR A 101 -3.99 10.46 6.47
N GLN A 102 -5.02 10.05 5.73
CA GLN A 102 -5.94 10.95 5.05
C GLN A 102 -7.31 10.87 5.70
N LYS A 103 -7.89 12.03 6.01
CA LYS A 103 -9.28 12.15 6.41
C LYS A 103 -10.09 12.60 5.19
N TYR A 104 -11.06 11.77 4.82
CA TYR A 104 -11.96 12.04 3.71
C TYR A 104 -13.23 12.70 4.24
N ASN A 105 -13.52 13.91 3.79
CA ASN A 105 -14.84 14.51 3.94
C ASN A 105 -15.60 14.34 2.62
N ASN A 106 -16.36 13.26 2.52
CA ASN A 106 -17.07 12.89 1.30
C ASN A 106 -18.19 13.88 0.93
N GLU A 107 -18.79 14.56 1.92
CA GLU A 107 -19.84 15.56 1.68
C GLU A 107 -19.28 16.85 1.07
N ALA A 108 -18.08 17.26 1.51
CA ALA A 108 -17.40 18.45 1.00
C ALA A 108 -16.43 18.17 -0.16
N GLY A 109 -16.19 16.90 -0.52
CA GLY A 109 -15.19 16.50 -1.51
C GLY A 109 -13.76 16.88 -1.12
N GLN A 110 -13.46 16.95 0.17
CA GLN A 110 -12.17 17.42 0.69
C GLN A 110 -11.34 16.27 1.25
N ILE A 111 -10.03 16.35 1.04
CA ILE A 111 -9.04 15.44 1.61
C ILE A 111 -8.09 16.26 2.47
N GLU A 112 -8.02 15.92 3.76
CA GLU A 112 -7.06 16.49 4.69
C GLU A 112 -5.98 15.46 5.00
N ASN A 113 -4.72 15.86 4.88
CA ASN A 113 -3.58 15.01 5.20
C ASN A 113 -3.09 15.33 6.61
N TYR A 114 -2.86 14.30 7.42
CA TYR A 114 -2.31 14.41 8.77
C TYR A 114 -1.03 13.60 8.90
N LEU A 115 -0.04 14.17 9.60
CA LEU A 115 1.11 13.42 10.13
C LEU A 115 0.97 13.37 11.63
N LYS A 116 0.95 12.15 12.15
CA LYS A 116 0.91 11.88 13.57
C LYS A 116 2.22 11.20 13.98
N PRO A 117 3.05 11.86 14.80
CA PRO A 117 4.11 11.20 15.53
C PRO A 117 3.48 10.26 16.56
N LEU A 118 3.83 8.98 16.50
CA LEU A 118 3.34 7.95 17.41
C LEU A 118 4.45 7.60 18.40
N ASN A 119 4.13 7.63 19.69
CA ASN A 119 5.04 7.11 20.71
C ASN A 119 5.00 5.56 20.74
N PRO A 120 5.96 4.89 21.42
CA PRO A 120 6.02 3.43 21.45
C PRO A 120 4.74 2.75 21.97
N ASP A 121 4.04 3.37 22.93
CA ASP A 121 2.86 2.77 23.55
C ASP A 121 1.64 2.90 22.66
N GLU A 122 1.45 4.04 21.99
CA GLU A 122 0.44 4.21 20.94
C GLU A 122 0.63 3.19 19.79
N CYS A 123 1.89 2.92 19.40
CA CYS A 123 2.18 1.90 18.38
C CYS A 123 1.72 0.51 18.82
N LYS A 124 2.03 0.12 20.06
CA LYS A 124 1.62 -1.17 20.63
C LYS A 124 0.09 -1.28 20.71
N GLU A 125 -0.58 -0.21 21.13
CA GLU A 125 -2.04 -0.16 21.21
C GLU A 125 -2.72 -0.31 19.85
N ILE A 126 -2.21 0.39 18.81
CA ILE A 126 -2.73 0.29 17.44
C ILE A 126 -2.58 -1.15 16.92
N ILE A 127 -1.41 -1.75 17.10
CA ILE A 127 -1.16 -3.13 16.67
C ILE A 127 -2.10 -4.09 17.40
N ALA A 128 -2.19 -3.99 18.73
CA ALA A 128 -3.07 -4.84 19.54
C ALA A 128 -4.53 -4.72 19.08
N LYS A 129 -5.02 -3.49 18.89
CA LYS A 129 -6.37 -3.23 18.38
C LYS A 129 -6.62 -3.90 17.03
N ASN A 130 -5.71 -3.74 16.07
CA ASN A 130 -5.87 -4.33 14.74
C ASN A 130 -5.84 -5.87 14.78
N VAL A 131 -4.97 -6.45 15.60
CA VAL A 131 -4.95 -7.91 15.83
C VAL A 131 -6.27 -8.36 16.44
N HIS A 132 -6.78 -7.67 17.48
CA HIS A 132 -8.06 -8.01 18.10
C HIS A 132 -9.22 -7.95 17.10
N GLU A 133 -9.31 -6.88 16.32
CA GLU A 133 -10.34 -6.74 15.28
C GLU A 133 -10.26 -7.85 14.23
N PHE A 134 -9.05 -8.20 13.78
CA PHE A 134 -8.86 -9.30 12.86
C PHE A 134 -9.36 -10.62 13.44
N ILE A 135 -8.98 -10.95 14.69
CA ILE A 135 -9.41 -12.19 15.34
C ILE A 135 -10.93 -12.23 15.47
N ARG A 136 -11.56 -11.16 15.99
CA ARG A 136 -13.04 -11.13 16.14
C ARG A 136 -13.78 -11.37 14.84
N ASN A 137 -13.25 -10.84 13.73
CA ASN A 137 -13.92 -10.88 12.44
C ASN A 137 -13.67 -12.17 11.67
N ASN A 138 -12.60 -12.92 11.96
CA ASN A 138 -12.13 -13.99 11.09
C ASN A 138 -11.88 -15.33 11.79
N ILE A 139 -11.71 -15.35 13.11
CA ILE A 139 -11.37 -16.56 13.87
C ILE A 139 -12.52 -16.91 14.78
N ILE A 140 -12.82 -18.20 14.91
CA ILE A 140 -13.89 -18.72 15.76
C ILE A 140 -13.41 -18.80 17.21
N GLU A 141 -14.31 -18.48 18.15
CA GLU A 141 -14.01 -18.53 19.58
C GLU A 141 -13.65 -19.96 20.02
N GLY A 142 -12.60 -20.08 20.82
CA GLY A 142 -12.05 -21.36 21.28
C GLY A 142 -11.08 -22.03 20.29
N ALA A 143 -10.89 -21.45 19.10
CA ALA A 143 -9.88 -21.95 18.16
C ALA A 143 -8.47 -21.88 18.76
N THR A 144 -7.65 -22.85 18.37
CA THR A 144 -6.22 -22.85 18.69
C THR A 144 -5.44 -22.09 17.63
N ILE A 145 -4.66 -21.09 18.04
CA ILE A 145 -3.81 -20.32 17.11
C ILE A 145 -2.35 -20.66 17.36
N VAL A 146 -1.68 -21.15 16.32
CA VAL A 146 -0.24 -21.40 16.35
C VAL A 146 0.47 -20.28 15.60
N VAL A 147 1.38 -19.59 16.28
CA VAL A 147 2.19 -18.51 15.69
C VAL A 147 3.67 -18.89 15.75
N GLY A 148 4.34 -18.86 14.61
CA GLY A 148 5.79 -18.99 14.55
C GLY A 148 6.47 -17.68 14.91
N ILE A 149 7.29 -17.67 15.96
CA ILE A 149 8.07 -16.51 16.38
C ILE A 149 9.49 -16.62 15.82
N SER A 150 9.81 -15.81 14.82
CA SER A 150 11.10 -15.81 14.14
C SER A 150 12.17 -14.95 14.84
N GLY A 151 11.77 -14.18 15.85
CA GLY A 151 12.58 -13.14 16.47
C GLY A 151 12.56 -11.80 15.72
N GLY A 152 11.91 -11.73 14.56
CA GLY A 152 11.69 -10.50 13.81
C GLY A 152 10.58 -9.61 14.42
N GLY A 153 10.63 -8.31 14.12
CA GLY A 153 9.71 -7.29 14.64
C GLY A 153 8.23 -7.64 14.42
N ASP A 154 7.87 -8.08 13.22
CA ASP A 154 6.48 -8.42 12.87
C ASP A 154 5.91 -9.56 13.73
N SER A 155 6.70 -10.63 13.92
CA SER A 155 6.27 -11.79 14.72
C SER A 155 6.10 -11.43 16.21
N ASN A 156 6.96 -10.56 16.73
CA ASN A 156 6.87 -10.07 18.12
C ASN A 156 5.70 -9.10 18.31
N ALA A 157 5.42 -8.25 17.32
CA ALA A 157 4.28 -7.34 17.33
C ALA A 157 2.94 -8.10 17.31
N LEU A 158 2.83 -9.14 16.46
CA LEU A 158 1.67 -10.03 16.43
C LEU A 158 1.49 -10.76 17.76
N LEU A 159 2.56 -11.30 18.34
CA LEU A 159 2.53 -11.95 19.64
C LEU A 159 2.04 -11.00 20.73
N HIS A 160 2.54 -9.76 20.74
CA HIS A 160 2.08 -8.74 21.69
C HIS A 160 0.56 -8.54 21.58
N GLY A 161 0.04 -8.34 20.36
CA GLY A 161 -1.40 -8.19 20.14
C GLY A 161 -2.19 -9.38 20.69
N LEU A 162 -1.81 -10.61 20.34
CA LEU A 162 -2.50 -11.82 20.80
C LEU A 162 -2.50 -11.96 22.33
N THR A 163 -1.38 -11.65 22.99
CA THR A 163 -1.26 -11.78 24.47
C THR A 163 -2.05 -10.72 25.25
N THR A 164 -2.42 -9.62 24.62
CA THR A 164 -3.24 -8.58 25.26
C THR A 164 -4.73 -8.81 25.06
N PHE A 165 -5.13 -9.81 24.26
CA PHE A 165 -6.51 -10.05 23.93
C PHE A 165 -7.23 -10.91 24.98
N LYS A 166 -8.00 -10.26 25.86
CA LYS A 166 -8.68 -10.93 27.00
C LYS A 166 -10.14 -11.28 26.76
N GLU A 167 -10.76 -10.67 25.76
CA GLU A 167 -12.22 -10.70 25.54
C GLU A 167 -12.68 -11.85 24.65
N TYR A 168 -11.75 -12.50 23.95
CA TYR A 168 -12.03 -13.60 23.03
C TYR A 168 -11.19 -14.80 23.43
N LYS A 169 -11.82 -15.93 23.73
CA LYS A 169 -11.07 -17.12 24.14
C LYS A 169 -10.36 -17.70 22.93
N ILE A 170 -9.04 -17.73 23.02
CA ILE A 170 -8.15 -18.38 22.05
C ILE A 170 -7.27 -19.32 22.87
N ASN A 171 -7.07 -20.54 22.37
CA ASN A 171 -6.22 -21.55 23.01
C ASN A 171 -4.83 -21.61 22.37
#